data_AF-A0A256H5J2-F1
#
_entry.id   AF-A0A256H5J2-F1
#
_cell.length_a   1.000
_cell.length_b   1.000
_cell.length_c   1.000
_cell.angle_alpha   90.00
_cell.angle_beta   90.00
_cell.angle_gamma   90.00
#
_symmetry.space_group_name_H-M   'P 1'
#
loop_
_entity.id
_entity.type
_entity.pdbx_description
1 polymer ?
#
loop_
_entity_poly.entity_id
_entity_poly.type
_entity_poly.pdbx_seq_one_letter_code
_entity_poly.pdbx_strand_id
1 'polypeptide(L)'
;MTDRDTRRRFLTTSGGLVTLGLAGCLGDGGSDGADADGDDGMDGNETDDGMNEGDEMDGGDGMDDGDEMDGDDEMTESATVRVRIENVASAEFYPADTSTDGAVWVTPGAYAVHEGENPIYELGEPASVGLEALAEAGPPTGFEGEDGLVDELGASTDVHDSGPYTPADTVADPNDPTGKVPGAPPIAPGGAFEFEATVAPGQRLSFASMFVPSNDVFVSTGEDGAALWPEEGDPVDGDVTDAVSLFDAGTEPNAEPPGTGPDQAPAQDAPDQGDDEGGTVRRLSDVDDGHEYPAAEDVVQVTVTPT
;
A
#
# COMPACT_ATOMS: atom_id res chain seq x y z
N MET A 1 -0.61 46.79 35.16
CA MET A 1 -1.22 48.13 34.94
C MET A 1 -0.44 48.78 33.81
N THR A 2 -1.18 49.24 32.79
CA THR A 2 -0.81 50.15 31.67
C THR A 2 0.30 49.66 30.72
N ASP A 3 0.14 49.63 29.40
CA ASP A 3 -0.64 50.53 28.55
C ASP A 3 -1.12 49.89 27.22
N ARG A 4 -2.17 50.50 26.66
CA ARG A 4 -2.86 50.15 25.41
C ARG A 4 -2.35 50.98 24.22
N ASP A 5 -2.76 50.52 23.03
CA ASP A 5 -2.84 51.21 21.74
C ASP A 5 -1.53 51.40 20.96
N THR A 6 -1.44 51.12 19.64
CA THR A 6 -2.36 51.65 18.62
C THR A 6 -2.24 50.89 17.29
N ARG A 7 -3.38 50.77 16.62
CA ARG A 7 -3.63 50.28 15.24
C ARG A 7 -2.78 50.98 14.17
N ARG A 8 -2.44 50.25 13.08
CA ARG A 8 -2.41 50.80 11.72
C ARG A 8 -2.95 49.82 10.67
N ARG A 9 -4.09 50.19 10.10
CA ARG A 9 -4.62 49.74 8.80
C ARG A 9 -3.76 50.34 7.68
N PHE A 10 -3.46 49.55 6.65
CA PHE A 10 -3.25 50.06 5.30
C PHE A 10 -4.24 49.37 4.36
N LEU A 11 -5.11 50.19 3.77
CA LEU A 11 -5.94 49.88 2.60
C LEU A 11 -5.20 50.44 1.38
N THR A 12 -5.06 49.64 0.33
CA THR A 12 -4.90 50.16 -1.04
C THR A 12 -5.67 49.27 -2.02
N THR A 13 -6.64 49.91 -2.67
CA THR A 13 -7.49 49.54 -3.82
C THR A 13 -6.62 49.45 -5.09
N SER A 14 -6.87 48.69 -6.18
CA SER A 14 -7.94 48.90 -7.19
C SER A 14 -7.72 47.99 -8.43
N GLY A 15 -8.82 47.57 -9.07
CA GLY A 15 -8.97 47.32 -10.54
C GLY A 15 -8.50 45.94 -11.03
N GLY A 16 -9.27 45.08 -11.69
CA GLY A 16 -10.52 45.23 -12.45
C GLY A 16 -10.25 45.06 -13.95
N LEU A 17 -10.61 43.91 -14.53
CA LEU A 17 -10.99 43.76 -15.94
C LEU A 17 -11.80 42.47 -16.15
N VAL A 18 -13.07 42.64 -16.49
CA VAL A 18 -13.99 41.61 -16.96
C VAL A 18 -13.97 41.65 -18.49
N THR A 19 -13.72 40.51 -19.14
CA THR A 19 -13.94 40.34 -20.58
C THR A 19 -15.14 39.42 -20.80
N LEU A 20 -16.26 40.01 -21.24
CA LEU A 20 -17.37 39.34 -21.90
C LEU A 20 -17.04 39.16 -23.38
N GLY A 21 -17.20 37.94 -23.90
CA GLY A 21 -17.28 37.62 -25.32
C GLY A 21 -18.59 36.90 -25.63
N LEU A 22 -19.45 37.52 -26.45
CA LEU A 22 -20.75 37.02 -26.89
C LEU A 22 -20.63 36.19 -28.20
N ALA A 23 -21.29 35.03 -28.19
CA ALA A 23 -22.13 34.40 -29.24
C ALA A 23 -21.63 34.17 -30.68
N GLY A 24 -21.88 32.95 -31.20
CA GLY A 24 -22.00 32.69 -32.64
C GLY A 24 -22.10 31.23 -33.10
N CYS A 25 -23.32 30.70 -33.18
CA CYS A 25 -23.92 29.85 -34.24
C CYS A 25 -23.40 28.43 -34.63
N LEU A 26 -24.26 27.43 -34.35
CA LEU A 26 -24.93 26.47 -35.28
C LEU A 26 -24.16 25.71 -36.38
N GLY A 27 -24.29 24.38 -36.36
CA GLY A 27 -24.19 23.44 -37.50
C GLY A 27 -23.92 22.00 -37.01
N ASP A 28 -24.93 21.12 -36.95
CA ASP A 28 -25.20 20.04 -37.93
C ASP A 28 -24.10 18.94 -37.89
N GLY A 29 -24.30 17.76 -37.30
CA GLY A 29 -25.28 16.74 -37.67
C GLY A 29 -24.51 15.56 -38.29
N GLY A 30 -24.48 14.38 -37.64
CA GLY A 30 -23.95 13.17 -38.27
C GLY A 30 -23.53 12.05 -37.32
N SER A 31 -24.26 10.93 -37.37
CA SER A 31 -23.74 9.66 -37.89
C SER A 31 -24.83 8.59 -37.73
N ASP A 32 -25.58 8.39 -38.82
CA ASP A 32 -26.36 7.17 -39.04
C ASP A 32 -25.43 6.11 -39.64
N GLY A 33 -25.65 4.87 -39.23
CA GLY A 33 -24.92 3.70 -39.65
C GLY A 33 -25.14 3.32 -41.11
N ALA A 34 -24.20 2.51 -41.61
CA ALA A 34 -24.40 1.71 -42.80
C ALA A 34 -23.64 0.39 -42.63
N ASP A 35 -24.41 -0.69 -42.66
CA ASP A 35 -23.97 -2.05 -42.93
C ASP A 35 -23.24 -2.15 -44.27
N ALA A 36 -22.27 -3.06 -44.35
CA ALA A 36 -21.97 -3.77 -45.59
C ALA A 36 -21.26 -5.10 -45.28
N ASP A 37 -21.99 -6.18 -45.54
CA ASP A 37 -21.54 -7.57 -45.68
C ASP A 37 -20.41 -7.74 -46.69
N GLY A 38 -19.65 -8.83 -46.57
CA GLY A 38 -18.69 -9.24 -47.61
C GLY A 38 -17.89 -10.49 -47.27
N ASP A 39 -18.57 -11.64 -47.41
CA ASP A 39 -18.07 -13.02 -47.50
C ASP A 39 -16.82 -13.17 -48.39
N ASP A 40 -15.98 -14.18 -48.07
CA ASP A 40 -15.45 -15.18 -49.01
C ASP A 40 -14.25 -15.91 -48.40
N GLY A 41 -14.43 -17.23 -48.18
CA GLY A 41 -13.44 -18.13 -47.63
C GLY A 41 -12.51 -18.80 -48.65
N MET A 42 -12.09 -20.02 -48.25
CA MET A 42 -11.41 -21.10 -48.99
C MET A 42 -9.93 -21.35 -48.63
N ASP A 43 -9.78 -22.48 -47.91
CA ASP A 43 -9.00 -23.68 -48.26
C ASP A 43 -7.47 -23.73 -48.19
N GLY A 44 -7.02 -24.67 -47.34
CA GLY A 44 -6.05 -25.74 -47.68
C GLY A 44 -4.56 -25.35 -47.65
N ASN A 45 -3.58 -26.23 -47.44
CA ASN A 45 -3.50 -27.66 -47.19
C ASN A 45 -1.99 -27.98 -46.96
N GLU A 46 -1.70 -29.04 -46.20
CA GLU A 46 -0.49 -29.91 -46.17
C GLU A 46 0.86 -29.46 -45.58
N THR A 47 1.20 -30.19 -44.51
CA THR A 47 2.44 -30.97 -44.25
C THR A 47 3.60 -30.89 -45.24
N ASP A 48 4.82 -30.76 -44.70
CA ASP A 48 5.99 -31.48 -45.21
C ASP A 48 6.99 -31.80 -44.07
N ASP A 49 7.50 -33.03 -44.11
CA ASP A 49 8.51 -33.63 -43.23
C ASP A 49 9.92 -33.34 -43.76
N GLY A 50 10.90 -33.19 -42.87
CA GLY A 50 12.30 -33.01 -43.27
C GLY A 50 13.30 -33.53 -42.25
N MET A 51 13.60 -34.82 -42.33
CA MET A 51 14.72 -35.47 -41.65
C MET A 51 16.07 -34.92 -42.11
N ASN A 52 17.04 -34.81 -41.20
CA ASN A 52 18.45 -34.92 -41.55
C ASN A 52 19.23 -35.60 -40.40
N GLU A 53 19.61 -36.85 -40.64
CA GLU A 53 20.69 -37.55 -39.91
C GLU A 53 22.04 -37.16 -40.52
N GLY A 54 23.10 -37.16 -39.70
CA GLY A 54 24.45 -36.85 -40.15
C GLY A 54 25.51 -37.09 -39.08
N ASP A 55 25.79 -38.39 -38.87
CA ASP A 55 27.07 -39.05 -38.59
C ASP A 55 28.05 -38.61 -37.48
N GLU A 56 28.50 -39.67 -36.82
CA GLU A 56 29.50 -39.88 -35.76
C GLU A 56 30.96 -39.67 -36.23
N MET A 57 31.88 -39.37 -35.30
CA MET A 57 33.26 -39.93 -35.09
C MET A 57 33.85 -39.25 -33.83
N ASP A 58 34.06 -39.94 -32.70
CA ASP A 58 35.17 -40.83 -32.30
C ASP A 58 36.30 -40.11 -31.49
N GLY A 59 36.57 -40.67 -30.30
CA GLY A 59 37.92 -40.81 -29.76
C GLY A 59 38.45 -39.77 -28.77
N GLY A 60 38.46 -40.10 -27.48
CA GLY A 60 39.26 -39.38 -26.48
C GLY A 60 39.14 -39.91 -25.05
N ASP A 61 39.80 -41.01 -24.74
CA ASP A 61 40.05 -41.47 -23.37
C ASP A 61 40.93 -40.46 -22.61
N GLY A 62 40.48 -40.06 -21.41
CA GLY A 62 41.26 -39.25 -20.47
C GLY A 62 40.78 -39.53 -19.04
N MET A 63 41.69 -40.07 -18.24
CA MET A 63 41.50 -40.57 -16.88
C MET A 63 41.23 -39.46 -15.86
N ASP A 64 40.44 -39.82 -14.84
CA ASP A 64 40.68 -39.64 -13.40
C ASP A 64 41.23 -38.28 -12.95
N ASP A 65 40.42 -37.51 -12.24
CA ASP A 65 40.71 -37.13 -10.85
C ASP A 65 39.53 -36.33 -10.31
N GLY A 66 39.17 -36.63 -9.07
CA GLY A 66 38.01 -36.09 -8.39
C GLY A 66 38.01 -34.57 -8.33
N ASP A 67 36.80 -34.03 -8.40
CA ASP A 67 36.31 -33.07 -7.43
C ASP A 67 34.79 -33.26 -7.50
N GLU A 68 34.29 -34.13 -6.61
CA GLU A 68 32.94 -33.93 -6.07
C GLU A 68 32.99 -32.52 -5.48
N MET A 69 32.57 -31.54 -6.28
CA MET A 69 32.12 -30.27 -5.73
C MET A 69 30.86 -30.63 -4.95
N ASP A 70 31.08 -31.10 -3.72
CA ASP A 70 30.17 -30.82 -2.62
C ASP A 70 30.09 -29.29 -2.58
N GLY A 71 29.23 -28.75 -3.44
CA GLY A 71 28.66 -27.44 -3.24
C GLY A 71 27.91 -27.58 -1.95
N ASP A 72 28.60 -27.28 -0.85
CA ASP A 72 28.00 -26.79 0.37
C ASP A 72 27.29 -25.48 -0.01
N ASP A 73 26.21 -25.56 -0.80
CA ASP A 73 25.09 -24.67 -0.62
C ASP A 73 24.68 -24.96 0.82
N GLU A 74 25.27 -24.21 1.77
CA GLU A 74 24.63 -23.93 3.04
C GLU A 74 23.23 -23.48 2.65
N MET A 75 22.29 -24.42 2.65
CA MET A 75 20.88 -24.14 2.51
C MET A 75 20.59 -23.23 3.69
N THR A 76 20.58 -21.92 3.44
CA THR A 76 20.34 -20.92 4.46
C THR A 76 19.08 -21.36 5.18
N GLU A 77 19.20 -21.52 6.49
CA GLU A 77 18.11 -22.00 7.31
C GLU A 77 16.90 -21.11 7.06
N SER A 78 15.77 -21.72 6.72
CA SER A 78 14.53 -20.99 6.46
C SER A 78 13.33 -21.77 6.98
N ALA A 79 12.28 -21.02 7.31
CA ALA A 79 11.02 -21.52 7.83
C ALA A 79 9.88 -20.66 7.28
N THR A 80 8.70 -21.25 7.17
CA THR A 80 7.50 -20.47 6.90
C THR A 80 6.91 -20.00 8.23
N VAL A 81 6.55 -18.72 8.28
CA VAL A 81 5.78 -18.15 9.38
C VAL A 81 4.47 -17.62 8.83
N ARG A 82 3.40 -17.77 9.60
CA ARG A 82 2.15 -17.06 9.38
C ARG A 82 2.16 -15.79 10.22
N VAL A 83 1.95 -14.67 9.56
CA VAL A 83 1.70 -13.37 10.19
C VAL A 83 0.20 -13.13 10.20
N ARG A 84 -0.32 -12.71 11.34
CA ARG A 84 -1.72 -12.30 11.50
C ARG A 84 -1.79 -10.88 12.06
N ILE A 85 -2.53 -10.02 11.37
CA ILE A 85 -2.79 -8.62 11.75
C ILE A 85 -4.29 -8.52 12.05
N GLU A 86 -4.66 -8.40 13.31
CA GLU A 86 -6.05 -8.25 13.76
C GLU A 86 -6.34 -6.80 14.13
N ASN A 87 -7.49 -6.29 13.70
CA ASN A 87 -8.02 -5.05 14.21
C ASN A 87 -8.64 -5.29 15.59
N VAL A 88 -8.00 -4.78 16.64
CA VAL A 88 -8.44 -4.88 18.04
C VAL A 88 -9.07 -3.59 18.56
N ALA A 89 -9.33 -2.63 17.66
CA ALA A 89 -9.86 -1.33 18.03
C ALA A 89 -11.23 -1.37 18.67
N SER A 90 -11.55 -0.31 19.41
CA SER A 90 -12.92 -0.08 19.85
C SER A 90 -13.81 0.19 18.63
N ALA A 91 -14.98 -0.45 18.59
CA ALA A 91 -16.01 -0.14 17.61
C ALA A 91 -16.72 1.21 17.85
N GLU A 92 -16.40 1.88 18.96
CA GLU A 92 -17.00 3.15 19.38
C GLU A 92 -15.90 4.12 19.87
N PHE A 93 -14.73 4.11 19.23
CA PHE A 93 -13.64 5.05 19.58
C PHE A 93 -14.04 6.48 19.22
N TYR A 94 -14.57 6.66 18.01
CA TYR A 94 -15.05 7.96 17.51
C TYR A 94 -16.56 8.14 17.72
N PRO A 95 -17.08 9.37 17.61
CA PRO A 95 -18.52 9.62 17.61
C PRO A 95 -19.25 8.84 16.50
N ALA A 96 -20.46 8.36 16.80
CA ALA A 96 -21.24 7.54 15.87
C ALA A 96 -21.75 8.28 14.62
N ASP A 97 -21.57 9.61 14.53
CA ASP A 97 -21.89 10.41 13.35
C ASP A 97 -20.70 10.60 12.39
N THR A 98 -19.56 9.97 12.68
CA THR A 98 -18.42 9.86 11.75
C THR A 98 -18.71 8.94 10.58
N SER A 99 -17.92 9.05 9.51
CA SER A 99 -18.03 8.24 8.28
C SER A 99 -17.89 6.73 8.50
N THR A 100 -17.35 6.29 9.64
CA THR A 100 -17.20 4.88 10.03
C THR A 100 -18.15 4.46 11.15
N ASP A 101 -19.18 5.25 11.46
CA ASP A 101 -20.12 5.03 12.57
C ASP A 101 -19.42 4.85 13.94
N GLY A 102 -18.25 5.47 14.13
CA GLY A 102 -17.47 5.45 15.37
C GLY A 102 -16.36 4.40 15.43
N ALA A 103 -16.29 3.48 14.46
CA ALA A 103 -15.29 2.43 14.44
C ALA A 103 -13.97 2.91 13.80
N VAL A 104 -12.87 2.26 14.19
CA VAL A 104 -11.60 2.31 13.46
C VAL A 104 -11.50 1.08 12.58
N TRP A 105 -11.23 1.26 11.29
CA TRP A 105 -10.95 0.16 10.37
C TRP A 105 -9.48 0.19 9.94
N VAL A 106 -9.00 -0.96 9.46
CA VAL A 106 -7.64 -1.11 8.94
C VAL A 106 -7.75 -1.68 7.53
N THR A 107 -7.16 -1.02 6.54
CA THR A 107 -7.23 -1.50 5.15
C THR A 107 -6.33 -2.72 4.94
N PRO A 108 -6.57 -3.52 3.89
CA PRO A 108 -5.51 -4.36 3.34
C PRO A 108 -4.25 -3.53 3.05
N GLY A 109 -3.09 -4.19 2.94
CA GLY A 109 -1.84 -3.48 2.79
C GLY A 109 -0.74 -4.32 2.15
N ALA A 110 0.50 -3.82 2.23
CA ALA A 110 1.70 -4.52 1.75
C ALA A 110 2.63 -4.88 2.91
N TYR A 111 3.33 -5.99 2.77
CA TYR A 111 4.40 -6.40 3.69
C TYR A 111 5.73 -6.53 2.96
N ALA A 112 6.82 -6.47 3.73
CA ALA A 112 8.17 -6.77 3.32
C ALA A 112 8.90 -7.57 4.41
N VAL A 113 9.67 -8.56 3.99
CA VAL A 113 10.66 -9.28 4.80
C VAL A 113 12.05 -8.76 4.42
N HIS A 114 12.80 -8.29 5.41
CA HIS A 114 14.09 -7.63 5.20
C HIS A 114 15.02 -7.83 6.42
N GLU A 115 16.29 -7.49 6.33
CA GLU A 115 17.26 -7.59 7.44
C GLU A 115 17.65 -6.23 8.05
N GLY A 116 17.28 -5.12 7.37
CA GLY A 116 17.76 -3.77 7.64
C GLY A 116 16.72 -2.82 8.21
N GLU A 117 16.80 -1.56 7.77
CA GLU A 117 15.83 -0.52 8.08
C GLU A 117 14.51 -0.78 7.33
N ASN A 118 13.42 -0.22 7.86
CA ASN A 118 12.09 -0.34 7.28
C ASN A 118 12.09 0.14 5.82
N PRO A 119 11.81 -0.73 4.83
CA PRO A 119 11.87 -0.36 3.41
C PRO A 119 10.62 0.41 2.94
N ILE A 120 9.61 0.60 3.80
CA ILE A 120 8.36 1.27 3.45
C ILE A 120 8.49 2.80 3.56
N TYR A 121 9.23 3.29 4.56
CA TYR A 121 9.38 4.72 4.81
C TYR A 121 10.68 5.03 5.55
N GLU A 122 11.12 6.28 5.46
CA GLU A 122 12.15 6.86 6.32
C GLU A 122 11.55 8.07 7.06
N LEU A 123 11.78 8.18 8.37
CA LEU A 123 11.24 9.30 9.16
C LEU A 123 11.88 10.62 8.73
N GLY A 124 11.04 11.62 8.46
CA GLY A 124 11.49 12.94 8.02
C GLY A 124 11.81 13.03 6.53
N GLU A 125 11.55 11.98 5.75
CA GLU A 125 11.57 11.99 4.30
C GLU A 125 10.14 11.95 3.73
N PRO A 126 9.91 12.43 2.48
CA PRO A 126 8.61 12.32 1.83
C PRO A 126 8.17 10.86 1.67
N ALA A 127 6.86 10.60 1.75
CA ALA A 127 6.31 9.31 1.37
C ALA A 127 6.60 9.00 -0.11
N SER A 128 6.72 7.71 -0.44
CA SER A 128 6.68 7.26 -1.82
C SER A 128 5.26 7.39 -2.39
N VAL A 129 5.12 7.35 -3.73
CA VAL A 129 3.80 7.39 -4.37
C VAL A 129 2.96 6.19 -3.96
N GLY A 130 3.58 5.02 -3.81
CA GLY A 130 2.89 3.82 -3.32
C GLY A 130 2.42 3.95 -1.88
N LEU A 131 3.21 4.57 -1.00
CA LEU A 131 2.82 4.80 0.40
C LEU A 131 1.75 5.88 0.54
N GLU A 132 1.85 6.97 -0.22
CA GLU A 132 0.83 8.03 -0.34
C GLU A 132 -0.52 7.42 -0.71
N ALA A 133 -0.57 6.69 -1.83
CA ALA A 133 -1.78 6.02 -2.28
C ALA A 133 -2.35 5.04 -1.25
N LEU A 134 -1.50 4.30 -0.53
CA LEU A 134 -1.96 3.44 0.55
C LEU A 134 -2.52 4.24 1.72
N ALA A 135 -1.83 5.29 2.16
CA ALA A 135 -2.18 6.05 3.35
C ALA A 135 -3.43 6.92 3.17
N GLU A 136 -3.70 7.39 1.94
CA GLU A 136 -4.88 8.20 1.62
C GLU A 136 -6.07 7.38 1.17
N ALA A 137 -5.78 6.35 0.37
CA ALA A 137 -6.82 5.66 -0.35
C ALA A 137 -6.93 4.20 0.02
N GLY A 138 -5.99 3.57 0.73
CA GLY A 138 -6.04 2.20 1.24
C GLY A 138 -5.39 1.08 0.40
N PRO A 139 -5.64 0.94 -0.92
CA PRO A 139 -5.05 -0.12 -1.72
C PRO A 139 -3.53 -0.02 -1.76
N PRO A 140 -2.81 -1.14 -1.53
CA PRO A 140 -1.36 -1.17 -1.65
C PRO A 140 -0.87 -1.21 -3.10
N THR A 141 -1.78 -1.18 -4.07
CA THR A 141 -1.51 -1.26 -5.51
C THR A 141 -1.29 0.11 -6.15
N GLY A 142 -1.34 1.20 -5.38
CA GLY A 142 -1.07 2.55 -5.89
C GLY A 142 -2.26 3.21 -6.58
N PHE A 143 -2.03 4.42 -7.08
CA PHE A 143 -2.95 5.17 -7.92
C PHE A 143 -3.02 4.61 -9.35
N GLU A 144 -4.08 4.96 -10.10
CA GLU A 144 -4.22 4.50 -11.48
C GLU A 144 -3.05 4.98 -12.36
N GLY A 145 -2.22 4.03 -12.81
CA GLY A 145 -1.13 4.30 -13.74
C GLY A 145 0.22 4.61 -13.10
N GLU A 146 0.30 4.58 -11.77
CA GLU A 146 1.54 4.69 -11.00
C GLU A 146 1.88 3.36 -10.32
N ASP A 147 3.15 3.18 -9.94
CA ASP A 147 3.58 2.00 -9.19
C ASP A 147 3.04 2.07 -7.75
N GLY A 148 2.49 0.96 -7.24
CA GLY A 148 2.01 0.86 -5.86
C GLY A 148 3.09 0.47 -4.88
N LEU A 149 2.76 0.48 -3.59
CA LEU A 149 3.70 0.06 -2.54
C LEU A 149 4.16 -1.40 -2.73
N VAL A 150 3.30 -2.28 -3.25
CA VAL A 150 3.70 -3.66 -3.60
C VAL A 150 4.76 -3.67 -4.69
N ASP A 151 4.61 -2.84 -5.72
CA ASP A 151 5.54 -2.77 -6.84
C ASP A 151 6.89 -2.17 -6.39
N GLU A 152 6.84 -1.12 -5.57
CA GLU A 152 8.02 -0.47 -4.97
C GLU A 152 8.83 -1.45 -4.11
N LEU A 153 8.17 -2.20 -3.22
CA LEU A 153 8.81 -3.20 -2.37
C LEU A 153 9.37 -4.38 -3.19
N GLY A 154 8.63 -4.82 -4.22
CA GLY A 154 9.08 -5.89 -5.12
C GLY A 154 10.28 -5.50 -6.00
N ALA A 155 10.48 -4.20 -6.23
CA ALA A 155 11.63 -3.66 -6.96
C ALA A 155 12.85 -3.41 -6.06
N SER A 156 12.68 -3.36 -4.74
CA SER A 156 13.77 -3.10 -3.79
C SER A 156 14.74 -4.26 -3.71
N THR A 157 16.04 -3.95 -3.68
CA THR A 157 17.11 -4.96 -3.49
C THR A 157 17.33 -5.33 -2.03
N ASP A 158 16.80 -4.53 -1.11
CA ASP A 158 16.94 -4.71 0.35
C ASP A 158 15.80 -5.56 0.94
N VAL A 159 14.84 -5.96 0.09
CA VAL A 159 13.67 -6.78 0.43
C VAL A 159 13.89 -8.20 -0.08
N HIS A 160 13.72 -9.18 0.79
CA HIS A 160 13.83 -10.61 0.46
C HIS A 160 12.52 -11.20 -0.05
N ASP A 161 11.41 -10.82 0.56
CA ASP A 161 10.07 -11.25 0.22
C ASP A 161 9.10 -10.09 0.44
N SER A 162 8.11 -9.95 -0.41
CA SER A 162 7.09 -8.92 -0.25
C SER A 162 5.81 -9.31 -0.98
N GLY A 163 4.72 -8.69 -0.55
CA GLY A 163 3.47 -8.86 -1.26
C GLY A 163 2.31 -8.13 -0.61
N PRO A 164 1.15 -8.16 -1.27
CA PRO A 164 -0.09 -7.70 -0.67
C PRO A 164 -0.61 -8.74 0.32
N TYR A 165 -1.18 -8.30 1.44
CA TYR A 165 -2.10 -9.11 2.25
C TYR A 165 -3.54 -8.70 1.95
N THR A 166 -3.96 -9.02 0.74
CA THR A 166 -5.30 -8.71 0.21
C THR A 166 -6.07 -10.01 -0.04
N PRO A 167 -7.15 -10.32 0.71
CA PRO A 167 -7.92 -11.55 0.53
C PRO A 167 -8.42 -11.76 -0.92
N ALA A 168 -8.51 -13.01 -1.37
CA ALA A 168 -8.79 -13.37 -2.79
C ALA A 168 -10.13 -12.88 -3.37
N ASP A 169 -11.06 -12.42 -2.53
CA ASP A 169 -12.31 -11.78 -2.95
C ASP A 169 -12.15 -10.24 -2.85
N THR A 170 -11.34 -9.63 -3.72
CA THR A 170 -10.69 -8.30 -3.56
C THR A 170 -11.25 -7.13 -4.42
N VAL A 171 -11.58 -5.96 -3.81
CA VAL A 171 -11.88 -4.65 -4.45
C VAL A 171 -10.71 -3.77 -4.12
N ALA A 172 -10.42 -2.87 -5.03
CA ALA A 172 -9.47 -1.80 -4.86
C ALA A 172 -10.09 -0.50 -4.26
N ASP A 173 -11.03 -0.55 -3.29
CA ASP A 173 -11.65 0.70 -2.83
C ASP A 173 -12.19 0.69 -1.39
N PRO A 174 -11.50 1.29 -0.40
CA PRO A 174 -12.04 1.49 0.94
C PRO A 174 -13.06 2.61 1.05
N ASN A 175 -13.34 3.37 -0.03
CA ASN A 175 -14.49 4.27 -0.10
C ASN A 175 -15.80 3.50 -0.33
N ASP A 176 -15.73 2.18 -0.50
CA ASP A 176 -16.89 1.29 -0.45
C ASP A 176 -16.75 0.16 0.58
N PRO A 177 -16.73 0.49 1.88
CA PRO A 177 -16.67 -0.49 2.96
C PRO A 177 -17.93 -1.37 3.03
N THR A 178 -18.98 -1.02 2.28
CA THR A 178 -20.27 -1.72 2.24
C THR A 178 -20.39 -2.75 1.11
N GLY A 179 -19.36 -2.91 0.27
CA GLY A 179 -19.26 -3.97 -0.73
C GLY A 179 -20.26 -3.86 -1.88
N LYS A 180 -20.60 -2.65 -2.33
CA LYS A 180 -21.34 -2.39 -3.58
C LYS A 180 -20.46 -2.51 -4.83
N VAL A 181 -19.15 -2.48 -4.67
CA VAL A 181 -18.07 -2.66 -5.62
C VAL A 181 -17.31 -3.95 -5.21
N PRO A 182 -16.77 -4.77 -6.13
CA PRO A 182 -16.29 -6.12 -5.79
C PRO A 182 -14.94 -6.24 -5.07
N GLY A 183 -14.94 -6.46 -3.74
CA GLY A 183 -14.00 -7.26 -2.93
C GLY A 183 -13.47 -6.74 -1.55
N ALA A 184 -12.18 -6.84 -1.16
CA ALA A 184 -11.70 -6.92 0.23
C ALA A 184 -11.83 -5.58 0.97
N PRO A 185 -12.84 -5.46 1.84
CA PRO A 185 -13.07 -4.23 2.57
C PRO A 185 -11.98 -4.07 3.65
N PRO A 186 -11.81 -2.84 4.16
CA PRO A 186 -11.14 -2.64 5.44
C PRO A 186 -11.70 -3.60 6.51
N ILE A 187 -10.84 -4.14 7.36
CA ILE A 187 -11.29 -4.93 8.51
C ILE A 187 -11.77 -3.98 9.60
N ALA A 188 -13.03 -4.14 10.00
CA ALA A 188 -13.57 -3.54 11.21
C ALA A 188 -13.05 -4.29 12.47
N PRO A 189 -13.29 -3.76 13.69
CA PRO A 189 -12.90 -4.43 14.93
C PRO A 189 -13.30 -5.91 15.00
N GLY A 190 -12.34 -6.76 15.36
CA GLY A 190 -12.43 -8.22 15.40
C GLY A 190 -12.18 -8.93 14.06
N GLY A 191 -11.97 -8.18 12.97
CA GLY A 191 -11.47 -8.71 11.70
C GLY A 191 -9.95 -8.88 11.70
N ALA A 192 -9.42 -9.72 10.82
CA ALA A 192 -7.98 -9.93 10.69
C ALA A 192 -7.56 -10.28 9.26
N PHE A 193 -6.33 -9.92 8.91
CA PHE A 193 -5.60 -10.42 7.75
C PHE A 193 -4.59 -11.48 8.18
N GLU A 194 -4.37 -12.48 7.33
CA GLU A 194 -3.35 -13.51 7.52
C GLU A 194 -2.60 -13.72 6.20
N PHE A 195 -1.28 -13.86 6.28
CA PHE A 195 -0.43 -14.24 5.16
C PHE A 195 0.74 -15.10 5.67
N GLU A 196 1.35 -15.85 4.75
CA GLU A 196 2.55 -16.62 5.03
C GLU A 196 3.74 -15.94 4.36
N ALA A 197 4.88 -15.98 5.05
CA ALA A 197 6.16 -15.50 4.54
C ALA A 197 7.24 -16.55 4.80
N THR A 198 8.21 -16.67 3.89
CA THR A 198 9.39 -17.51 4.11
C THR A 198 10.49 -16.66 4.71
N VAL A 199 10.97 -17.04 5.89
CA VAL A 199 11.93 -16.25 6.67
C VAL A 199 13.19 -17.05 7.00
N ALA A 200 14.28 -16.34 7.20
CA ALA A 200 15.59 -16.83 7.61
C ALA A 200 16.11 -16.05 8.85
N PRO A 201 17.10 -16.57 9.60
CA PRO A 201 17.69 -15.88 10.74
C PRO A 201 18.11 -14.43 10.42
N GLY A 202 17.77 -13.50 11.31
CA GLY A 202 18.05 -12.07 11.17
C GLY A 202 16.93 -11.27 10.49
N GLN A 203 15.97 -11.94 9.84
CA GLN A 203 14.92 -11.26 9.10
C GLN A 203 13.79 -10.70 9.97
N ARG A 204 13.21 -9.63 9.46
CA ARG A 204 12.24 -8.75 10.10
C ARG A 204 11.07 -8.51 9.16
N LEU A 205 9.92 -8.18 9.74
CA LEU A 205 8.71 -7.75 9.08
C LEU A 205 8.65 -6.23 9.06
N SER A 206 8.31 -5.68 7.91
CA SER A 206 7.61 -4.40 7.82
C SER A 206 6.27 -4.57 7.11
N PHE A 207 5.28 -3.80 7.51
CA PHE A 207 4.00 -3.73 6.81
C PHE A 207 3.43 -2.32 6.88
N ALA A 208 2.52 -1.96 5.97
CA ALA A 208 1.71 -0.76 6.10
C ALA A 208 0.25 -1.04 5.74
N SER A 209 -0.67 -0.46 6.52
CA SER A 209 -2.12 -0.41 6.29
C SER A 209 -2.62 0.98 6.61
N MET A 210 -3.57 1.50 5.84
CA MET A 210 -4.26 2.75 6.21
C MET A 210 -5.05 2.56 7.50
N PHE A 211 -4.99 3.58 8.36
CA PHE A 211 -5.88 3.77 9.48
C PHE A 211 -7.14 4.49 8.97
N VAL A 212 -8.33 3.91 9.17
CA VAL A 212 -9.57 4.55 8.71
C VAL A 212 -10.47 4.85 9.91
N PRO A 213 -11.01 6.07 10.04
CA PRO A 213 -10.91 7.19 9.10
C PRO A 213 -9.68 8.09 9.35
N SER A 214 -9.03 8.55 8.28
CA SER A 214 -8.00 9.61 8.28
C SER A 214 -7.81 10.21 6.90
N ASN A 215 -7.04 11.30 6.83
CA ASN A 215 -6.47 11.82 5.58
C ASN A 215 -5.33 10.91 5.11
N ASP A 216 -4.27 10.75 5.90
CA ASP A 216 -3.06 10.04 5.46
C ASP A 216 -2.36 9.24 6.59
N VAL A 217 -3.13 8.80 7.59
CA VAL A 217 -2.60 8.04 8.73
C VAL A 217 -2.50 6.56 8.36
N PHE A 218 -1.38 5.93 8.70
CA PHE A 218 -1.16 4.51 8.49
C PHE A 218 -0.57 3.81 9.72
N VAL A 219 -0.88 2.52 9.84
CA VAL A 219 -0.31 1.60 10.82
C VAL A 219 0.91 0.94 10.19
N SER A 220 2.06 0.96 10.86
CA SER A 220 3.26 0.26 10.39
C SER A 220 4.13 -0.22 11.55
N THR A 221 5.10 -1.08 11.25
CA THR A 221 6.22 -1.33 12.15
C THR A 221 7.12 -0.09 12.26
N GLY A 222 7.90 0.00 13.33
CA GLY A 222 8.93 1.02 13.50
C GLY A 222 10.07 0.93 12.46
N GLU A 223 11.02 1.85 12.57
CA GLU A 223 12.20 1.96 11.67
C GLU A 223 13.04 0.66 11.61
N ASP A 224 13.06 -0.13 12.70
CA ASP A 224 13.78 -1.40 12.76
C ASP A 224 12.95 -2.61 12.30
N GLY A 225 11.67 -2.44 11.95
CA GLY A 225 10.75 -3.57 11.72
C GLY A 225 10.46 -4.42 12.97
N ALA A 226 9.58 -5.42 12.82
CA ALA A 226 9.30 -6.42 13.85
C ALA A 226 10.12 -7.69 13.59
N ALA A 227 10.84 -8.22 14.58
CA ALA A 227 11.65 -9.43 14.38
C ALA A 227 10.76 -10.64 13.99
N LEU A 228 11.09 -11.32 12.89
CA LEU A 228 10.47 -12.59 12.50
C LEU A 228 11.36 -13.77 12.92
N TRP A 229 12.68 -13.61 12.80
CA TRP A 229 13.65 -14.58 13.27
C TRP A 229 14.89 -13.87 13.82
N PRO A 230 15.27 -14.05 15.09
CA PRO A 230 16.55 -13.53 15.60
C PRO A 230 17.76 -14.13 14.86
N GLU A 231 18.92 -13.47 14.90
CA GLU A 231 20.17 -14.02 14.30
C GLU A 231 20.58 -15.37 14.91
N GLU A 232 20.22 -15.59 16.18
CA GLU A 232 20.44 -16.83 16.91
C GLU A 232 19.13 -17.33 17.52
N GLY A 233 18.79 -18.60 17.29
CA GLY A 233 17.64 -19.27 17.89
C GLY A 233 16.60 -19.69 16.85
N ASP A 234 15.37 -19.90 17.33
CA ASP A 234 14.22 -20.32 16.52
C ASP A 234 13.42 -19.09 16.01
N PRO A 235 12.58 -19.25 14.97
CA PRO A 235 11.67 -18.18 14.54
C PRO A 235 10.74 -17.73 15.67
N VAL A 236 10.29 -16.48 15.62
CA VAL A 236 9.38 -15.92 16.60
C VAL A 236 8.02 -16.63 16.56
N ASP A 237 7.52 -17.02 17.73
CA ASP A 237 6.18 -17.57 17.95
C ASP A 237 5.50 -16.76 19.07
N GLY A 238 4.69 -15.77 18.68
CA GLY A 238 4.04 -14.88 19.64
C GLY A 238 3.61 -13.52 19.10
N ASP A 239 3.30 -12.64 20.05
CA ASP A 239 2.87 -11.26 19.82
C ASP A 239 4.08 -10.35 19.58
N VAL A 240 4.04 -9.56 18.50
CA VAL A 240 5.07 -8.59 18.11
C VAL A 240 4.52 -7.16 18.00
N THR A 241 3.35 -6.90 18.59
CA THR A 241 2.62 -5.61 18.51
C THR A 241 3.44 -4.45 19.08
N ASP A 242 4.36 -4.70 20.02
CA ASP A 242 5.25 -3.67 20.59
C ASP A 242 6.13 -2.99 19.53
N ALA A 243 6.32 -3.61 18.36
CA ALA A 243 7.06 -3.03 17.24
C ALA A 243 6.21 -2.14 16.32
N VAL A 244 4.91 -1.98 16.60
CA VAL A 244 3.95 -1.28 15.75
C VAL A 244 3.66 0.13 16.27
N SER A 245 3.44 1.07 15.36
CA SER A 245 3.09 2.45 15.66
C SER A 245 2.16 3.03 14.59
N LEU A 246 1.56 4.17 14.90
CA LEU A 246 0.83 4.98 13.92
C LEU A 246 1.76 6.06 13.35
N PHE A 247 1.58 6.32 12.07
CA PHE A 247 2.37 7.27 11.30
C PHE A 247 1.44 8.13 10.46
N ASP A 248 1.90 9.33 10.16
CA ASP A 248 1.30 10.31 9.27
C ASP A 248 2.21 10.39 8.05
N ALA A 249 1.68 10.18 6.84
CA ALA A 249 2.47 10.14 5.62
C ALA A 249 3.03 11.52 5.26
N GLY A 250 2.35 12.58 5.70
CA GLY A 250 2.68 13.97 5.43
C GLY A 250 2.32 14.37 4.00
N THR A 251 1.33 13.72 3.41
CA THR A 251 0.90 13.95 2.03
C THR A 251 -0.33 14.84 1.99
N GLU A 252 -1.26 14.69 2.94
CA GLU A 252 -2.43 15.55 3.14
C GLU A 252 -2.46 16.18 4.55
N PRO A 253 -3.02 17.39 4.71
CA PRO A 253 -3.21 17.98 6.02
C PRO A 253 -4.35 17.28 6.77
N ASN A 254 -4.12 16.95 8.04
CA ASN A 254 -5.17 16.56 8.99
C ASN A 254 -6.07 17.75 9.38
N ALA A 255 -6.76 18.37 8.43
CA ALA A 255 -7.51 19.60 8.62
C ALA A 255 -8.80 19.40 9.46
N GLU A 256 -9.37 18.20 9.41
CA GLU A 256 -10.59 17.79 10.12
C GLU A 256 -10.34 16.60 11.05
N PRO A 257 -11.07 16.51 12.18
CA PRO A 257 -11.03 15.32 13.03
C PRO A 257 -11.35 14.05 12.23
N PRO A 258 -10.69 12.91 12.57
CA PRO A 258 -10.97 11.61 11.98
C PRO A 258 -12.47 11.31 11.81
N GLY A 259 -12.86 11.02 10.57
CA GLY A 259 -14.19 10.63 10.15
C GLY A 259 -15.18 11.78 9.95
N THR A 260 -14.72 13.03 9.95
CA THR A 260 -15.60 14.21 9.83
C THR A 260 -15.41 15.03 8.55
N GLY A 261 -14.24 14.93 7.90
CA GLY A 261 -13.91 15.62 6.65
C GLY A 261 -14.33 14.84 5.40
N PRO A 262 -14.60 15.52 4.27
CA PRO A 262 -14.93 14.88 3.00
C PRO A 262 -13.70 14.27 2.30
N ASP A 263 -12.49 14.67 2.69
CA ASP A 263 -11.24 14.25 2.07
C ASP A 263 -10.60 13.08 2.82
N GLN A 264 -11.37 12.36 3.65
CA GLN A 264 -10.91 11.22 4.43
C GLN A 264 -11.64 9.97 3.94
N ALA A 265 -10.96 8.83 3.83
CA ALA A 265 -11.67 7.57 3.61
C ALA A 265 -12.63 7.29 4.79
N PRO A 266 -13.83 6.71 4.55
CA PRO A 266 -14.42 6.36 3.26
C PRO A 266 -15.28 7.49 2.63
N ALA A 267 -15.16 8.73 3.10
CA ALA A 267 -16.03 9.85 2.69
C ALA A 267 -15.63 10.48 1.34
N GLN A 268 -14.38 10.31 0.92
CA GLN A 268 -13.84 10.83 -0.34
C GLN A 268 -14.49 10.18 -1.58
N ASP A 269 -14.59 10.96 -2.65
CA ASP A 269 -15.11 10.58 -3.97
C ASP A 269 -14.00 10.02 -4.89
N ALA A 270 -12.73 10.26 -4.57
CA ALA A 270 -11.57 9.80 -5.33
C ALA A 270 -10.38 9.46 -4.39
N PRO A 271 -9.45 8.58 -4.81
CA PRO A 271 -8.27 8.19 -4.03
C PRO A 271 -7.31 9.32 -3.64
N ASP A 272 -7.18 10.34 -4.49
CA ASP A 272 -6.28 11.49 -4.35
C ASP A 272 -7.17 12.74 -4.41
N GLN A 273 -7.78 13.08 -3.26
CA GLN A 273 -8.81 14.12 -3.18
C GLN A 273 -8.37 15.35 -2.38
N GLY A 274 -7.68 15.18 -1.26
CA GLY A 274 -7.30 16.27 -0.38
C GLY A 274 -6.26 17.21 -0.99
N ASP A 275 -5.96 18.28 -0.26
CA ASP A 275 -4.90 19.23 -0.67
C ASP A 275 -3.53 18.65 -0.30
N ASP A 276 -2.53 18.69 -1.20
CA ASP A 276 -1.17 18.32 -0.82
C ASP A 276 -0.61 19.21 0.33
N GLU A 277 -0.03 18.61 1.38
CA GLU A 277 0.76 19.34 2.38
C GLU A 277 2.27 19.37 2.09
N GLY A 278 2.77 18.45 1.26
CA GLY A 278 4.18 18.37 0.88
C GLY A 278 5.11 18.18 2.08
N GLY A 279 4.63 17.44 3.08
CA GLY A 279 5.31 17.11 4.31
C GLY A 279 6.22 15.89 4.16
N THR A 280 6.38 15.19 5.27
CA THR A 280 7.28 14.04 5.41
C THR A 280 6.68 13.05 6.38
N VAL A 281 7.06 11.79 6.27
CA VAL A 281 6.58 10.74 7.17
C VAL A 281 7.01 11.04 8.61
N ARG A 282 6.04 11.01 9.53
CA ARG A 282 6.24 11.28 10.97
C ARG A 282 5.54 10.22 11.80
N ARG A 283 6.05 9.97 13.00
CA ARG A 283 5.26 9.27 14.02
C ARG A 283 4.06 10.13 14.36
N LEU A 284 2.87 9.54 14.37
CA LEU A 284 1.63 10.28 14.63
C LEU A 284 1.64 10.92 16.03
N SER A 285 2.32 10.32 16.99
CA SER A 285 2.48 10.87 18.35
C SER A 285 3.32 12.16 18.41
N ASP A 286 4.07 12.49 17.35
CA ASP A 286 4.84 13.72 17.21
C ASP A 286 4.10 14.79 16.38
N VAL A 287 2.90 14.47 15.85
CA VAL A 287 2.03 15.39 15.11
C VAL A 287 1.13 16.14 16.11
N ASP A 288 1.11 17.48 16.00
CA ASP A 288 0.31 18.37 16.87
C ASP A 288 -0.83 19.02 16.05
N ASP A 289 -1.72 18.18 15.52
CA ASP A 289 -2.92 18.58 14.76
C ASP A 289 -4.13 18.88 15.66
N GLY A 290 -4.08 18.41 16.91
CA GLY A 290 -5.13 18.61 17.91
C GLY A 290 -6.25 17.57 17.89
N HIS A 291 -6.08 16.48 17.11
CA HIS A 291 -7.02 15.37 17.06
C HIS A 291 -6.67 14.28 18.08
N GLU A 292 -7.61 13.35 18.29
CA GLU A 292 -7.43 12.23 19.20
C GLU A 292 -7.35 10.94 18.39
N TYR A 293 -6.30 10.16 18.65
CA TYR A 293 -6.06 8.86 18.02
C TYR A 293 -5.86 7.79 19.10
N PRO A 294 -6.30 6.54 18.86
CA PRO A 294 -5.99 5.43 19.75
C PRO A 294 -4.48 5.11 19.72
N ALA A 295 -3.97 4.46 20.77
CA ALA A 295 -2.62 3.90 20.72
C ALA A 295 -2.56 2.77 19.68
N ALA A 296 -1.41 2.54 19.05
CA ALA A 296 -1.28 1.49 18.03
C ALA A 296 -1.65 0.08 18.55
N GLU A 297 -1.30 -0.23 19.81
CA GLU A 297 -1.67 -1.48 20.50
C GLU A 297 -3.20 -1.61 20.75
N ASP A 298 -3.91 -0.48 20.75
CA ASP A 298 -5.37 -0.43 20.80
C ASP A 298 -5.98 -0.40 19.39
N VAL A 299 -5.20 -0.45 18.31
CA VAL A 299 -5.71 -0.52 16.92
C VAL A 299 -5.49 -1.90 16.33
N VAL A 300 -4.26 -2.41 16.39
CA VAL A 300 -3.91 -3.73 15.85
C VAL A 300 -3.21 -4.61 16.87
N GLN A 301 -3.42 -5.92 16.72
CA GLN A 301 -2.56 -6.94 17.30
C GLN A 301 -1.86 -7.69 16.16
N VAL A 302 -0.54 -7.80 16.24
CA VAL A 302 0.27 -8.53 15.26
C VAL A 302 0.89 -9.75 15.92
N THR A 303 0.60 -10.93 15.38
CA THR A 303 1.14 -12.21 15.87
C THR A 303 1.84 -12.97 14.76
N VAL A 304 2.95 -13.62 15.12
CA VAL A 304 3.75 -14.50 14.25
C VAL A 304 3.63 -15.93 14.78
N THR A 305 3.47 -16.90 13.88
CA THR A 305 3.43 -18.33 14.24
C THR A 305 4.18 -19.14 13.19
N PRO A 306 5.22 -19.92 13.56
CA PRO A 306 5.87 -20.85 12.63
C PRO A 306 4.88 -21.92 12.14
N THR A 307 4.91 -22.28 10.85
CA THR A 307 3.96 -23.24 10.22
C THR A 307 4.59 -24.54 9.73
#